data_AF-A0A1H5STR4-F1
#
_entry.id   AF-A0A1H5STR4-F1
#
_cell.length_a   1.000
_cell.length_b   1.000
_cell.length_c   1.000
_cell.angle_alpha   90.00
_cell.angle_beta   90.00
_cell.angle_gamma   90.00
#
_symmetry.space_group_name_H-M   'P 1'
#
loop_
_entity.id
_entity.type
_entity.pdbx_description
1 polymer ?
#
loop_
_entity_poly.entity_id
_entity_poly.type
_entity_poly.pdbx_seq_one_letter_code
_entity_poly.pdbx_strand_id
1 'polypeptide(L)'
;MSESGSRMTTRKAEEDFWPADRPQPSRPARSRKLLIGVVVAVVVIVAAVATAVLVMGGEEETGGGRSTALPTVFTPSMANRDTAGLARRTADPRPLAEGEVFTPAMKSVGYRKYAFTLAGSDVSADCKAVTWGARLQADLAKHGCNQVVRGAYVSRDKAHVGQFIAINLADQEGAVQIVRDLNPEAETGFVVPLQAPGVQDFGRGFSAAYAQVYGHYVVVAWVQRAGGAQPANLNEMIDVSLAVEKPGDFVWGRLQLLPDARRTS
;
A
#
# COMPACT_ATOMS: atom_id res chain seq x y z
N MET A 1 15.54 74.68 -2.67
CA MET A 1 15.73 75.47 -1.43
C MET A 1 15.47 74.55 -0.26
N SER A 2 16.14 74.77 0.87
CA SER A 2 15.91 74.08 2.15
C SER A 2 14.46 74.31 2.64
N GLU A 3 13.91 73.62 3.65
CA GLU A 3 14.49 73.24 4.94
C GLU A 3 13.59 72.24 5.71
N SER A 4 14.10 71.72 6.83
CA SER A 4 13.43 71.32 8.10
C SER A 4 11.92 70.95 8.15
N GLY A 5 11.43 69.95 8.90
CA GLY A 5 12.11 69.04 9.83
C GLY A 5 11.18 68.49 10.94
N SER A 6 11.70 67.54 11.72
CA SER A 6 11.21 67.06 13.05
C SER A 6 9.95 66.19 13.18
N ARG A 7 9.97 65.41 14.27
CA ARG A 7 9.05 64.34 14.69
C ARG A 7 8.27 64.75 15.96
N MET A 8 7.45 63.81 16.47
CA MET A 8 6.88 63.71 17.85
C MET A 8 5.53 64.44 18.08
N THR A 9 4.58 63.95 18.89
CA THR A 9 4.31 62.59 19.44
C THR A 9 2.91 62.53 20.09
N THR A 10 2.30 61.33 20.10
CA THR A 10 1.44 60.73 21.16
C THR A 10 0.06 61.30 21.57
N ARG A 11 -0.83 60.31 21.83
CA ARG A 11 -2.05 60.29 22.69
C ARG A 11 -3.27 61.08 22.17
N LYS A 12 -4.44 60.47 21.96
CA LYS A 12 -5.30 59.52 22.75
C LYS A 12 -6.45 60.29 23.41
N ALA A 13 -7.57 60.37 22.67
CA ALA A 13 -8.98 60.45 23.09
C ALA A 13 -9.78 60.29 21.76
N GLU A 14 -10.77 59.40 21.60
CA GLU A 14 -12.09 59.28 22.25
C GLU A 14 -13.20 59.95 21.41
N GLU A 15 -14.46 59.54 21.67
CA GLU A 15 -15.68 59.72 20.83
C GLU A 15 -15.67 58.93 19.49
N ASP A 16 -16.81 58.50 18.92
CA ASP A 16 -17.83 57.57 19.46
C ASP A 16 -18.41 56.72 18.30
N PHE A 17 -19.04 55.57 18.57
CA PHE A 17 -19.94 54.89 17.61
C PHE A 17 -21.00 53.93 18.20
N TRP A 18 -21.32 53.89 19.51
CA TRP A 18 -22.36 52.94 19.99
C TRP A 18 -23.40 53.55 20.96
N PRO A 19 -24.70 53.59 20.59
CA PRO A 19 -25.75 54.16 21.42
C PRO A 19 -26.23 53.24 22.57
N ALA A 20 -26.93 53.86 23.51
CA ALA A 20 -27.06 53.43 24.92
C ALA A 20 -28.09 52.33 25.28
N ASP A 21 -28.05 51.98 26.57
CA ASP A 21 -28.70 50.87 27.28
C ASP A 21 -30.21 50.65 27.13
N ARG A 22 -30.62 49.40 27.33
CA ARG A 22 -31.97 48.94 27.73
C ARG A 22 -31.86 47.77 28.74
N PRO A 23 -32.87 47.53 29.59
CA PRO A 23 -32.67 47.73 31.03
C PRO A 23 -32.34 46.47 31.83
N GLN A 24 -31.68 46.65 32.97
CA GLN A 24 -31.31 45.59 33.90
C GLN A 24 -32.49 45.19 34.83
N PRO A 25 -32.92 43.92 34.85
CA PRO A 25 -33.89 43.44 35.84
C PRO A 25 -33.26 43.29 37.22
N SER A 26 -33.97 43.71 38.26
CA SER A 26 -33.52 43.60 39.65
C SER A 26 -33.64 42.16 40.20
N ARG A 27 -32.76 41.85 41.17
CA ARG A 27 -32.51 40.50 41.70
C ARG A 27 -33.68 39.90 42.49
N PRO A 28 -33.70 38.56 42.58
CA PRO A 28 -33.86 37.90 43.88
C PRO A 28 -32.62 37.07 44.24
N ALA A 29 -32.09 37.23 45.45
CA ALA A 29 -31.04 36.37 45.97
C ALA A 29 -31.62 34.97 46.31
N ARG A 30 -31.16 33.90 45.67
CA ARG A 30 -31.56 32.53 46.05
C ARG A 30 -30.42 31.51 45.95
N SER A 31 -30.04 31.00 47.13
CA SER A 31 -29.21 29.82 47.45
C SER A 31 -28.14 29.35 46.44
N ARG A 32 -26.87 29.44 46.88
CA ARG A 32 -25.66 28.79 46.32
C ARG A 32 -25.74 27.26 46.06
N LYS A 33 -26.87 26.60 46.33
CA LYS A 33 -27.04 25.14 46.18
C LYS A 33 -27.40 24.68 44.75
N LEU A 34 -27.79 25.59 43.85
CA LEU A 34 -28.13 25.24 42.45
C LEU A 34 -26.92 25.21 41.49
N LEU A 35 -25.83 25.90 41.80
CA LEU A 35 -24.61 25.90 40.96
C LEU A 35 -23.88 24.54 40.97
N ILE A 36 -24.02 23.75 42.04
CA ILE A 36 -23.41 22.41 42.12
C ILE A 36 -24.15 21.43 41.18
N GLY A 37 -25.48 21.54 41.06
CA GLY A 37 -26.27 20.69 40.17
C GLY A 37 -25.93 20.88 38.69
N VAL A 38 -25.70 22.13 38.26
CA VAL A 38 -25.34 22.43 36.86
C VAL A 38 -23.92 21.96 36.53
N VAL A 39 -22.95 22.13 37.44
CA VAL A 39 -21.59 21.61 37.23
C VAL A 39 -21.58 20.08 37.19
N VAL A 40 -22.30 19.39 38.08
CA VAL A 40 -22.41 17.93 38.03
C VAL A 40 -23.12 17.46 36.76
N ALA A 41 -24.20 18.12 36.32
CA ALA A 41 -24.88 17.76 35.08
C ALA A 41 -23.98 17.96 33.84
N VAL A 42 -23.23 19.07 33.76
CA VAL A 42 -22.28 19.30 32.66
C VAL A 42 -21.10 18.33 32.73
N VAL A 43 -20.56 18.01 33.90
CA VAL A 43 -19.50 17.00 34.05
C VAL A 43 -20.01 15.60 33.70
N VAL A 44 -21.25 15.24 34.05
CA VAL A 44 -21.86 13.96 33.66
C VAL A 44 -22.14 13.92 32.16
N ILE A 45 -22.57 15.02 31.53
CA ILE A 45 -22.76 15.08 30.07
C ILE A 45 -21.41 15.03 29.34
N VAL A 46 -20.39 15.76 29.81
CA VAL A 46 -19.03 15.70 29.24
C VAL A 46 -18.40 14.33 29.47
N ALA A 47 -18.63 13.68 30.62
CA ALA A 47 -18.19 12.31 30.87
C ALA A 47 -18.96 11.30 30.02
N ALA A 48 -20.27 11.49 29.79
CA ALA A 48 -21.09 10.63 28.94
C ALA A 48 -20.78 10.81 27.45
N VAL A 49 -20.45 12.02 27.01
CA VAL A 49 -19.95 12.30 25.65
C VAL A 49 -18.51 11.81 25.51
N ALA A 50 -17.66 11.96 26.52
CA ALA A 50 -16.30 11.40 26.49
C ALA A 50 -16.33 9.87 26.50
N THR A 51 -17.18 9.21 27.30
CA THR A 51 -17.35 7.75 27.24
C THR A 51 -18.04 7.32 25.95
N ALA A 52 -19.01 8.05 25.42
CA ALA A 52 -19.59 7.75 24.10
C ALA A 52 -18.54 7.91 22.97
N VAL A 53 -17.68 8.92 23.02
CA VAL A 53 -16.58 9.11 22.04
C VAL A 53 -15.46 8.09 22.24
N LEU A 54 -15.20 7.62 23.47
CA LEU A 54 -14.24 6.54 23.74
C LEU A 54 -14.82 5.14 23.43
N VAL A 55 -16.14 4.95 23.45
CA VAL A 55 -16.82 3.70 23.10
C VAL A 55 -17.18 3.63 21.61
N MET A 56 -17.42 4.77 20.94
CA MET A 56 -17.61 4.86 19.49
C MET A 56 -16.30 5.13 18.72
N GLY A 57 -15.23 5.55 19.41
CA GLY A 57 -13.86 5.66 18.89
C GLY A 57 -12.93 4.56 19.41
N GLY A 58 -13.50 3.51 20.00
CA GLY A 58 -12.80 2.43 20.73
C GLY A 58 -12.84 1.08 20.04
N GLU A 59 -12.84 1.05 18.70
CA GLU A 59 -12.65 -0.17 17.91
C GLU A 59 -11.47 -0.02 16.95
N GLU A 60 -10.33 0.43 17.50
CA GLU A 60 -9.05 -0.06 17.00
C GLU A 60 -9.00 -1.56 17.32
N GLU A 61 -9.54 -2.38 16.40
CA GLU A 61 -9.37 -3.82 16.46
C GLU A 61 -7.88 -4.13 16.55
N THR A 62 -7.44 -4.69 17.68
CA THR A 62 -6.18 -5.44 17.77
C THR A 62 -6.28 -6.81 17.07
N GLY A 63 -7.21 -6.95 16.13
CA GLY A 63 -7.22 -8.01 15.13
C GLY A 63 -6.12 -7.77 14.11
N GLY A 64 -5.62 -8.85 13.50
CA GLY A 64 -4.61 -8.77 12.43
C GLY A 64 -5.20 -8.21 11.13
N GLY A 65 -5.52 -6.92 11.13
CA GLY A 65 -6.11 -6.19 10.01
C GLY A 65 -5.32 -6.40 8.73
N ARG A 66 -5.92 -7.13 7.80
CA ARG A 66 -5.30 -7.54 6.54
C ARG A 66 -5.12 -6.32 5.64
N SER A 67 -3.87 -5.89 5.42
CA SER A 67 -3.57 -4.67 4.65
C SER A 67 -4.23 -4.70 3.26
N THR A 68 -5.19 -3.79 3.06
CA THR A 68 -5.90 -3.55 1.79
C THR A 68 -5.20 -2.50 0.92
N ALA A 69 -3.87 -2.51 0.94
CA ALA A 69 -3.06 -1.55 0.19
C ALA A 69 -3.23 -1.72 -1.34
N LEU A 70 -3.21 -0.60 -2.05
CA LEU A 70 -3.25 -0.51 -3.51
C LEU A 70 -2.07 0.31 -4.03
N PRO A 71 -1.53 0.00 -5.22
CA PRO A 71 -0.57 0.87 -5.89
C PRO A 71 -1.20 2.19 -6.32
N THR A 72 -0.43 3.28 -6.27
CA THR A 72 -0.83 4.59 -6.80
C THR A 72 -0.73 4.64 -8.33
N VAL A 73 0.22 3.90 -8.89
CA VAL A 73 0.39 3.71 -10.34
C VAL A 73 0.45 2.22 -10.62
N PHE A 74 -0.37 1.72 -11.55
CA PHE A 74 -0.35 0.34 -12.00
C PHE A 74 -0.03 0.28 -13.49
N THR A 75 0.97 -0.50 -13.87
CA THR A 75 1.38 -0.68 -15.27
C THR A 75 1.29 -2.17 -15.64
N PRO A 76 0.22 -2.58 -16.34
CA PRO A 76 0.07 -3.95 -16.84
C PRO A 76 0.87 -4.14 -18.13
N SER A 77 1.47 -5.32 -18.27
CA SER A 77 2.11 -5.80 -19.49
C SER A 77 1.64 -7.23 -19.77
N MET A 78 1.14 -7.43 -20.98
CA MET A 78 0.47 -8.66 -21.39
C MET A 78 1.47 -9.71 -21.89
N ALA A 79 0.98 -10.92 -22.14
CA ALA A 79 1.82 -12.06 -22.51
C ALA A 79 2.65 -11.78 -23.78
N ASN A 80 3.94 -12.08 -23.71
CA ASN A 80 4.86 -12.07 -24.86
C ASN A 80 4.97 -13.47 -25.49
N ARG A 81 5.52 -13.54 -26.71
CA ARG A 81 5.74 -14.83 -27.39
C ARG A 81 6.88 -15.65 -26.79
N ASP A 82 7.82 -14.98 -26.13
CA ASP A 82 9.05 -15.58 -25.59
C ASP A 82 8.75 -16.57 -24.45
N THR A 83 7.62 -16.39 -23.76
CA THR A 83 7.15 -17.28 -22.69
C THR A 83 6.00 -18.22 -23.11
N ALA A 84 5.68 -18.32 -24.40
CA ALA A 84 4.57 -19.13 -24.90
C ALA A 84 4.68 -20.64 -24.57
N GLY A 85 5.91 -21.16 -24.37
CA GLY A 85 6.12 -22.53 -23.89
C GLY A 85 5.52 -22.81 -22.51
N LEU A 86 5.37 -21.76 -21.69
CA LEU A 86 4.75 -21.80 -20.37
C LEU A 86 3.27 -21.38 -20.40
N ALA A 87 2.59 -21.34 -21.54
CA ALA A 87 1.20 -20.87 -21.62
C ALA A 87 0.17 -21.71 -20.83
N ARG A 88 0.52 -22.92 -20.38
CA ARG A 88 -0.31 -23.80 -19.53
C ARG A 88 0.53 -24.47 -18.46
N ARG A 89 0.03 -24.50 -17.21
CA ARG A 89 0.68 -25.23 -16.11
C ARG A 89 0.82 -26.72 -16.35
N THR A 90 -0.03 -27.31 -17.20
CA THR A 90 0.11 -28.72 -17.59
C THR A 90 1.38 -29.00 -18.41
N ALA A 91 2.00 -27.98 -19.02
CA ALA A 91 3.29 -28.10 -19.69
C ALA A 91 4.49 -27.97 -18.72
N ASP A 92 4.27 -27.33 -17.56
CA ASP A 92 5.24 -27.21 -16.46
C ASP A 92 4.58 -27.54 -15.11
N PRO A 93 4.26 -28.83 -14.84
CA PRO A 93 3.46 -29.21 -13.67
C PRO A 93 4.23 -29.18 -12.34
N ARG A 94 5.50 -28.79 -12.37
CA ARG A 94 6.38 -28.75 -11.19
C ARG A 94 5.93 -27.60 -10.27
N PRO A 95 5.68 -27.82 -8.97
CA PRO A 95 5.41 -26.72 -8.03
C PRO A 95 6.55 -25.69 -8.03
N LEU A 96 6.22 -24.41 -7.88
CA LEU A 96 7.19 -23.32 -7.78
C LEU A 96 7.79 -23.30 -6.36
N ALA A 97 9.11 -23.43 -6.24
CA ALA A 97 9.78 -23.52 -4.95
C ALA A 97 10.40 -22.18 -4.53
N GLU A 98 10.42 -21.91 -3.22
CA GLU A 98 10.98 -20.66 -2.66
C GLU A 98 12.45 -20.46 -3.10
N GLY A 99 13.30 -21.48 -2.93
CA GLY A 99 14.72 -21.42 -3.27
C GLY A 99 15.02 -21.39 -4.78
N GLU A 100 14.01 -21.60 -5.63
CA GLU A 100 14.11 -21.42 -7.08
C GLU A 100 13.88 -19.95 -7.49
N VAL A 101 12.89 -19.30 -6.88
CA VAL A 101 12.61 -17.87 -7.08
C VAL A 101 13.66 -17.02 -6.35
N PHE A 102 13.92 -17.32 -5.08
CA PHE A 102 14.85 -16.60 -4.22
C PHE A 102 16.19 -17.34 -4.08
N THR A 103 16.82 -17.62 -5.22
CA THR A 103 18.18 -18.20 -5.28
C THR A 103 19.20 -17.36 -4.48
N PRO A 104 20.40 -17.86 -4.16
CA PRO A 104 21.44 -17.07 -3.51
C PRO A 104 21.77 -15.75 -4.23
N ALA A 105 21.65 -15.70 -5.56
CA ALA A 105 21.83 -14.48 -6.34
C ALA A 105 20.68 -13.48 -6.18
N MET A 106 19.46 -13.94 -5.88
CA MET A 106 18.28 -13.10 -5.66
C MET A 106 18.18 -12.57 -4.22
N LYS A 107 19.06 -13.00 -3.29
CA LYS A 107 19.14 -12.39 -1.96
C LYS A 107 19.63 -10.95 -1.97
N SER A 108 20.41 -10.57 -2.99
CA SER A 108 20.93 -9.22 -3.21
C SER A 108 20.75 -8.82 -4.67
N VAL A 109 19.72 -8.01 -4.95
CA VAL A 109 19.37 -7.56 -6.31
C VAL A 109 19.69 -6.09 -6.49
N GLY A 110 19.73 -5.62 -7.74
CA GLY A 110 20.04 -4.21 -8.01
C GLY A 110 19.96 -3.84 -9.49
N TYR A 111 19.71 -2.55 -9.73
CA TYR A 111 19.62 -1.94 -11.05
C TYR A 111 20.12 -0.49 -10.98
N ARG A 112 21.02 -0.10 -11.90
CA ARG A 112 21.77 1.17 -11.85
C ARG A 112 22.39 1.42 -10.48
N LYS A 113 21.93 2.46 -9.76
CA LYS A 113 22.40 2.87 -8.43
C LYS A 113 21.64 2.21 -7.28
N TYR A 114 20.51 1.55 -7.56
CA TYR A 114 19.66 0.96 -6.52
C TYR A 114 20.10 -0.48 -6.25
N ALA A 115 20.29 -0.81 -4.99
CA ALA A 115 20.64 -2.14 -4.52
C ALA A 115 19.76 -2.51 -3.33
N PHE A 116 19.23 -3.73 -3.34
CA PHE A 116 18.25 -4.24 -2.39
C PHE A 116 18.69 -5.58 -1.82
N THR A 117 18.32 -5.82 -0.56
CA THR A 117 18.47 -7.11 0.11
C THR A 117 17.08 -7.69 0.39
N LEU A 118 16.93 -9.01 0.19
CA LEU A 118 15.72 -9.74 0.56
C LEU A 118 15.60 -9.77 2.10
N ALA A 119 14.55 -9.14 2.62
CA ALA A 119 14.24 -9.06 4.05
C ALA A 119 13.33 -10.21 4.54
N GLY A 120 12.60 -10.85 3.62
CA GLY A 120 11.78 -12.03 3.89
C GLY A 120 11.12 -12.56 2.62
N SER A 121 10.73 -13.83 2.64
CA SER A 121 10.08 -14.54 1.53
C SER A 121 9.00 -15.48 2.05
N ASP A 122 8.04 -15.82 1.19
CA ASP A 122 6.86 -16.64 1.51
C ASP A 122 6.36 -17.37 0.27
N VAL A 123 5.79 -18.56 0.45
CA VAL A 123 5.11 -19.35 -0.60
C VAL A 123 3.78 -19.86 -0.04
N SER A 124 2.70 -19.17 -0.37
CA SER A 124 1.36 -19.61 0.03
C SER A 124 0.73 -20.49 -1.04
N ALA A 125 0.28 -21.68 -0.63
CA ALA A 125 -0.61 -22.51 -1.45
C ALA A 125 -2.08 -22.04 -1.40
N ASP A 126 -2.45 -21.27 -0.37
CA ASP A 126 -3.74 -20.59 -0.29
C ASP A 126 -3.60 -19.18 -0.87
N CYS A 127 -4.00 -19.02 -2.14
CA CYS A 127 -4.00 -17.73 -2.83
C CYS A 127 -4.95 -16.72 -2.15
N LYS A 128 -6.03 -17.19 -1.50
CA LYS A 128 -6.97 -16.34 -0.75
C LYS A 128 -6.30 -15.80 0.52
N ALA A 129 -5.52 -16.64 1.22
CA ALA A 129 -4.75 -16.27 2.41
C ALA A 129 -3.63 -15.25 2.15
N VAL A 130 -3.29 -14.91 0.90
CA VAL A 130 -2.34 -13.81 0.56
C VAL A 130 -2.87 -12.74 -0.42
N THR A 131 -4.16 -12.75 -0.73
CA THR A 131 -4.86 -11.67 -1.48
C THR A 131 -6.04 -11.10 -0.71
N TRP A 132 -6.63 -10.00 -1.16
CA TRP A 132 -7.87 -9.43 -0.63
C TRP A 132 -8.77 -8.98 -1.78
N GLY A 133 -10.05 -8.75 -1.49
CA GLY A 133 -11.08 -8.41 -2.48
C GLY A 133 -11.80 -9.66 -3.02
N ALA A 134 -13.12 -9.69 -2.87
CA ALA A 134 -13.91 -10.90 -3.14
C ALA A 134 -13.93 -11.28 -4.63
N ARG A 135 -13.84 -10.30 -5.54
CA ARG A 135 -13.85 -10.55 -6.98
C ARG A 135 -12.51 -11.14 -7.44
N LEU A 136 -11.39 -10.52 -7.07
CA LEU A 136 -10.06 -11.08 -7.31
C LEU A 136 -9.92 -12.50 -6.75
N GLN A 137 -10.38 -12.74 -5.52
CA GLN A 137 -10.33 -14.08 -4.91
C GLN A 137 -11.18 -15.12 -5.64
N ALA A 138 -12.33 -14.72 -6.21
CA ALA A 138 -13.16 -15.61 -7.03
C ALA A 138 -12.51 -15.92 -8.38
N ASP A 139 -11.96 -14.92 -9.06
CA ASP A 139 -11.28 -15.13 -10.35
C ASP A 139 -9.96 -15.90 -10.19
N LEU A 140 -9.20 -15.71 -9.09
CA LEU A 140 -8.04 -16.54 -8.76
C LEU A 140 -8.42 -18.01 -8.58
N ALA A 141 -9.53 -18.31 -7.92
CA ALA A 141 -10.02 -19.69 -7.76
C ALA A 141 -10.49 -20.28 -9.11
N LYS A 142 -11.25 -19.50 -9.89
CA LYS A 142 -11.75 -19.87 -11.23
C LYS A 142 -10.63 -20.16 -12.23
N HIS A 143 -9.57 -19.35 -12.22
CA HIS A 143 -8.38 -19.52 -13.07
C HIS A 143 -7.31 -20.44 -12.43
N GLY A 144 -7.68 -21.18 -11.39
CA GLY A 144 -6.92 -22.31 -10.86
C GLY A 144 -5.61 -21.90 -10.18
N CYS A 145 -5.57 -20.75 -9.51
CA CYS A 145 -4.44 -20.34 -8.68
C CYS A 145 -4.10 -21.42 -7.64
N ASN A 146 -2.86 -21.88 -7.63
CA ASN A 146 -2.40 -22.90 -6.67
C ASN A 146 -1.22 -22.44 -5.79
N GLN A 147 -0.52 -21.36 -6.18
CA GLN A 147 0.58 -20.80 -5.42
C GLN A 147 0.69 -19.29 -5.65
N VAL A 148 1.03 -18.57 -4.59
CA VAL A 148 1.51 -17.19 -4.66
C VAL A 148 2.81 -17.11 -3.88
N VAL A 149 3.90 -16.83 -4.58
CA VAL A 149 5.23 -16.59 -4.02
C VAL A 149 5.38 -15.09 -3.77
N ARG A 150 5.89 -14.70 -2.60
CA ARG A 150 6.11 -13.29 -2.23
C ARG A 150 7.53 -13.09 -1.69
N GLY A 151 8.13 -11.94 -1.98
CA GLY A 151 9.43 -11.54 -1.47
C GLY A 151 9.46 -10.06 -1.14
N ALA A 152 9.92 -9.72 0.05
CA ALA A 152 10.02 -8.34 0.54
C ALA A 152 11.48 -7.89 0.50
N TYR A 153 11.74 -6.76 -0.17
CA TYR A 153 13.07 -6.20 -0.41
C TYR A 153 13.22 -4.83 0.26
N VAL A 154 14.39 -4.54 0.82
CA VAL A 154 14.75 -3.23 1.40
C VAL A 154 16.02 -2.72 0.73
N SER A 155 16.05 -1.45 0.33
CA SER A 155 17.24 -0.86 -0.28
C SER A 155 18.39 -0.71 0.74
N ARG A 156 19.63 -0.70 0.26
CA ARG A 156 20.82 -0.58 1.11
C ARG A 156 20.85 0.73 1.93
N ASP A 157 20.33 1.81 1.37
CA ASP A 157 20.16 3.12 2.02
C ASP A 157 18.86 3.24 2.84
N LYS A 158 18.00 2.20 2.81
CA LYS A 158 16.67 2.13 3.44
C LYS A 158 15.68 3.19 2.93
N ALA A 159 15.96 3.85 1.80
CA ALA A 159 15.07 4.83 1.18
C ALA A 159 13.92 4.18 0.39
N HIS A 160 14.03 2.90 0.00
CA HIS A 160 13.06 2.19 -0.82
C HIS A 160 12.75 0.80 -0.27
N VAL A 161 11.53 0.36 -0.53
CA VAL A 161 11.03 -0.97 -0.21
C VAL A 161 10.31 -1.55 -1.43
N GLY A 162 10.43 -2.86 -1.62
CA GLY A 162 9.88 -3.57 -2.75
C GLY A 162 9.16 -4.85 -2.34
N GLN A 163 8.14 -5.20 -3.10
CA GLN A 163 7.39 -6.44 -3.03
C GLN A 163 7.52 -7.11 -4.40
N PHE A 164 8.15 -8.27 -4.43
CA PHE A 164 8.05 -9.21 -5.54
C PHE A 164 6.89 -10.15 -5.27
N ILE A 165 6.03 -10.38 -6.26
CA ILE A 165 4.97 -11.40 -6.21
C ILE A 165 4.99 -12.22 -7.50
N ALA A 166 4.88 -13.54 -7.40
CA ALA A 166 4.59 -14.43 -8.53
C ALA A 166 3.35 -15.28 -8.23
N ILE A 167 2.34 -15.22 -9.10
CA ILE A 167 1.08 -15.96 -9.02
C ILE A 167 1.11 -17.09 -10.05
N ASN A 168 0.86 -18.33 -9.60
CA ASN A 168 0.84 -19.53 -10.44
C ASN A 168 -0.60 -19.96 -10.75
N LEU A 169 -1.02 -19.85 -12.01
CA LEU A 169 -2.40 -20.08 -12.49
C LEU A 169 -2.47 -21.33 -13.38
N ALA A 170 -3.68 -21.71 -13.83
CA ALA A 170 -3.83 -22.87 -14.72
C ALA A 170 -3.24 -22.60 -16.12
N ASP A 171 -3.44 -21.40 -16.65
CA ASP A 171 -3.10 -21.00 -18.01
C ASP A 171 -2.89 -19.48 -18.16
N GLN A 172 -2.43 -19.09 -19.36
CA GLN A 172 -2.16 -17.71 -19.74
C GLN A 172 -3.42 -16.84 -19.87
N GLU A 173 -4.59 -17.42 -20.17
CA GLU A 173 -5.84 -16.66 -20.23
C GLU A 173 -6.21 -16.16 -18.84
N GLY A 174 -6.11 -17.05 -17.84
CA GLY A 174 -6.19 -16.70 -16.44
C GLY A 174 -5.15 -15.66 -16.02
N ALA A 175 -3.90 -15.80 -16.43
CA ALA A 175 -2.86 -14.81 -16.10
C ALA A 175 -3.17 -13.41 -16.67
N VAL A 176 -3.69 -13.33 -17.90
CA VAL A 176 -4.17 -12.07 -18.50
C VAL A 176 -5.38 -11.51 -17.76
N GLN A 177 -6.33 -12.35 -17.31
CA GLN A 177 -7.48 -11.90 -16.53
C GLN A 177 -7.03 -11.34 -15.16
N ILE A 178 -6.19 -12.06 -14.42
CA ILE A 178 -5.69 -11.62 -13.11
C ILE A 178 -4.89 -10.31 -13.20
N VAL A 179 -4.12 -10.07 -14.27
CA VAL A 179 -3.45 -8.76 -14.49
C VAL A 179 -4.45 -7.62 -14.72
N ARG A 180 -5.63 -7.88 -15.29
CA ARG A 180 -6.71 -6.87 -15.40
C ARG A 180 -7.36 -6.62 -14.05
N ASP A 181 -7.63 -7.69 -13.30
CA ASP A 181 -8.26 -7.62 -11.98
C ASP A 181 -7.40 -6.85 -10.97
N LEU A 182 -6.06 -7.02 -11.05
CA LEU A 182 -5.08 -6.30 -10.24
C LEU A 182 -4.98 -4.79 -10.57
N ASN A 183 -5.59 -4.27 -11.64
CA ASN A 183 -5.66 -2.81 -11.83
C ASN A 183 -6.53 -2.19 -10.71
N PRO A 184 -6.04 -1.22 -9.91
CA PRO A 184 -6.85 -0.54 -8.90
C PRO A 184 -8.16 0.04 -9.43
N GLU A 185 -8.19 0.50 -10.69
CA GLU A 185 -9.40 1.02 -11.35
C GLU A 185 -10.51 -0.04 -11.56
N ALA A 186 -10.18 -1.33 -11.47
CA ALA A 186 -11.15 -2.42 -11.60
C ALA A 186 -11.83 -2.78 -10.27
N GLU A 187 -11.37 -2.23 -9.14
CA GLU A 187 -11.94 -2.39 -7.79
C GLU A 187 -12.15 -3.86 -7.35
N THR A 188 -11.35 -4.80 -7.87
CA THR A 188 -11.57 -6.24 -7.64
C THR A 188 -10.94 -6.77 -6.35
N GLY A 189 -9.82 -6.15 -5.94
CA GLY A 189 -8.90 -6.66 -4.93
C GLY A 189 -7.44 -6.41 -5.28
N PHE A 190 -6.52 -6.84 -4.40
CA PHE A 190 -5.08 -6.85 -4.69
C PHE A 190 -4.33 -7.92 -3.88
N VAL A 191 -3.03 -8.07 -4.12
CA VAL A 191 -2.13 -8.91 -3.31
C VAL A 191 -1.82 -8.23 -1.96
N VAL A 192 -1.74 -9.00 -0.88
CA VAL A 192 -1.33 -8.49 0.43
C VAL A 192 0.21 -8.39 0.46
N PRO A 193 0.79 -7.22 0.79
CA PRO A 193 2.23 -7.09 1.00
C PRO A 193 2.77 -8.12 1.99
N LEU A 194 3.97 -8.66 1.73
CA LEU A 194 4.68 -9.47 2.70
C LEU A 194 5.31 -8.55 3.75
N GLN A 195 4.89 -8.71 5.01
CA GLN A 195 5.46 -7.97 6.13
C GLN A 195 6.80 -8.59 6.54
N ALA A 196 7.85 -7.78 6.49
CA ALA A 196 9.23 -8.16 6.80
C ALA A 196 9.95 -7.02 7.55
N PRO A 197 11.09 -7.28 8.22
CA PRO A 197 11.89 -6.24 8.87
C PRO A 197 12.25 -5.11 7.89
N GLY A 198 11.90 -3.88 8.24
CA GLY A 198 12.13 -2.69 7.40
C GLY A 198 11.04 -2.40 6.35
N VAL A 199 9.98 -3.20 6.26
CA VAL A 199 8.90 -3.08 5.25
C VAL A 199 7.52 -2.78 5.88
N GLN A 200 7.49 -2.44 7.17
CA GLN A 200 6.29 -2.49 8.02
C GLN A 200 5.18 -1.48 7.65
N ASP A 201 5.50 -0.41 6.92
CA ASP A 201 4.55 0.61 6.40
C ASP A 201 4.34 0.54 4.87
N PHE A 202 4.59 -0.61 4.25
CA PHE A 202 4.36 -0.78 2.81
C PHE A 202 2.87 -0.67 2.47
N GLY A 203 2.56 0.13 1.43
CA GLY A 203 1.20 0.48 1.02
C GLY A 203 0.71 1.83 1.56
N ARG A 204 1.46 2.48 2.46
CA ARG A 204 1.12 3.79 3.03
C ARG A 204 1.89 4.89 2.33
N GLY A 205 1.44 5.29 1.14
CA GLY A 205 2.01 6.41 0.38
C GLY A 205 2.12 6.13 -1.11
N PHE A 206 2.91 6.94 -1.84
CA PHE A 206 3.07 6.75 -3.27
C PHE A 206 3.83 5.45 -3.58
N SER A 207 3.18 4.54 -4.28
CA SER A 207 3.77 3.29 -4.75
C SER A 207 3.41 3.01 -6.21
N ALA A 208 4.29 2.28 -6.91
CA ALA A 208 4.08 1.88 -8.30
C ALA A 208 4.21 0.37 -8.44
N ALA A 209 3.25 -0.27 -9.09
CA ALA A 209 3.24 -1.70 -9.39
C ALA A 209 3.34 -1.93 -10.90
N TYR A 210 4.22 -2.85 -11.28
CA TYR A 210 4.44 -3.28 -12.66
C TYR A 210 4.10 -4.76 -12.70
N ALA A 211 3.11 -5.14 -13.50
CA ALA A 211 2.58 -6.49 -13.55
C ALA A 211 2.77 -7.07 -14.96
N GLN A 212 3.45 -8.21 -15.08
CA GLN A 212 3.80 -8.86 -16.35
C GLN A 212 3.25 -10.29 -16.38
N VAL A 213 2.59 -10.64 -17.49
CA VAL A 213 2.20 -12.03 -17.78
C VAL A 213 3.35 -12.79 -18.42
N TYR A 214 3.70 -13.94 -17.85
CA TYR A 214 4.72 -14.85 -18.35
C TYR A 214 4.12 -16.26 -18.49
N GLY A 215 3.49 -16.54 -19.63
CA GLY A 215 2.66 -17.74 -19.79
C GLY A 215 1.57 -17.80 -18.72
N HIS A 216 1.48 -18.90 -17.97
CA HIS A 216 0.54 -19.09 -16.85
C HIS A 216 0.95 -18.42 -15.52
N TYR A 217 2.07 -17.67 -15.50
CA TYR A 217 2.50 -16.90 -14.34
C TYR A 217 2.13 -15.42 -14.49
N VAL A 218 1.78 -14.77 -13.39
CA VAL A 218 1.78 -13.31 -13.26
C VAL A 218 2.90 -12.91 -12.30
N VAL A 219 3.83 -12.08 -12.75
CA VAL A 219 4.85 -11.46 -11.90
C VAL A 219 4.46 -10.01 -11.63
N VAL A 220 4.58 -9.56 -10.38
CA VAL A 220 4.37 -8.17 -9.97
C VAL A 220 5.57 -7.66 -9.20
N ALA A 221 6.18 -6.58 -9.69
CA ALA A 221 7.15 -5.78 -8.95
C ALA A 221 6.44 -4.52 -8.44
N TRP A 222 6.16 -4.46 -7.14
CA TRP A 222 5.46 -3.35 -6.50
C TRP A 222 6.39 -2.64 -5.52
N VAL A 223 6.61 -1.35 -5.74
CA VAL A 223 7.68 -0.59 -5.10
C VAL A 223 7.19 0.72 -4.52
N GLN A 224 7.77 1.10 -3.38
CA GLN A 224 7.45 2.31 -2.63
C GLN A 224 8.73 2.91 -2.06
N ARG A 225 8.72 4.22 -1.78
CA ARG A 225 9.73 4.80 -0.89
C ARG A 225 9.38 4.49 0.56
N ALA A 226 10.40 4.25 1.38
CA ALA A 226 10.21 4.01 2.81
C ALA A 226 9.51 5.22 3.46
N GLY A 227 8.60 4.96 4.40
CA GLY A 227 7.79 6.01 5.04
C GLY A 227 6.80 6.74 4.11
N GLY A 228 6.56 6.25 2.90
CA GLY A 228 5.50 6.76 2.02
C GLY A 228 5.83 8.00 1.17
N ALA A 229 7.09 8.45 1.16
CA ALA A 229 7.50 9.70 0.54
C ALA A 229 7.35 9.71 -1.00
N GLN A 230 6.87 10.82 -1.57
CA GLN A 230 6.61 11.02 -3.01
C GLN A 230 7.89 10.94 -3.88
N PRO A 231 7.99 10.07 -4.89
CA PRO A 231 9.20 9.92 -5.70
C PRO A 231 9.59 11.22 -6.40
N ALA A 232 10.89 11.39 -6.67
CA ALA A 232 11.44 12.56 -7.37
C ALA A 232 10.90 12.66 -8.81
N ASN A 233 10.55 11.52 -9.42
CA ASN A 233 9.80 11.38 -10.67
C ASN A 233 9.44 9.89 -10.89
N LEU A 234 8.60 9.58 -11.87
CA LEU A 234 8.20 8.19 -12.14
C LEU A 234 9.36 7.28 -12.58
N ASN A 235 10.42 7.82 -13.21
CA ASN A 235 11.58 7.02 -13.64
C ASN A 235 12.36 6.45 -12.44
N GLU A 236 12.34 7.11 -11.28
CA GLU A 236 12.86 6.54 -10.03
C GLU A 236 12.17 5.20 -9.70
N MET A 237 10.85 5.15 -9.86
CA MET A 237 10.06 3.95 -9.54
C MET A 237 10.23 2.84 -10.57
N ILE A 238 10.48 3.20 -11.85
CA ILE A 238 10.84 2.23 -12.91
C ILE A 238 12.22 1.63 -12.65
N ASP A 239 13.25 2.45 -12.39
CA ASP A 239 14.59 1.94 -12.09
C ASP A 239 14.59 1.04 -10.83
N VAL A 240 13.75 1.37 -9.84
CA VAL A 240 13.61 0.59 -8.60
C VAL A 240 12.83 -0.72 -8.83
N SER A 241 11.76 -0.73 -9.62
CA SER A 241 11.02 -1.96 -9.93
C SER A 241 11.87 -2.96 -10.70
N LEU A 242 12.69 -2.51 -11.66
CA LEU A 242 13.61 -3.36 -12.42
C LEU A 242 14.67 -4.07 -11.56
N ALA A 243 14.95 -3.58 -10.34
CA ALA A 243 15.76 -4.32 -9.37
C ALA A 243 14.95 -5.42 -8.67
N VAL A 244 13.71 -5.10 -8.27
CA VAL A 244 12.81 -5.95 -7.47
C VAL A 244 12.14 -7.04 -8.32
N GLU A 245 12.00 -6.84 -9.63
CA GLU A 245 11.43 -7.79 -10.59
C GLU A 245 12.33 -9.01 -10.86
N LYS A 246 13.65 -8.87 -10.63
CA LYS A 246 14.68 -9.88 -10.96
C LYS A 246 14.41 -11.33 -10.54
N PRO A 247 13.77 -11.63 -9.39
CA PRO A 247 13.40 -13.01 -9.06
C PRO A 247 12.49 -13.68 -10.11
N GLY A 248 11.79 -12.88 -10.94
CA GLY A 248 11.02 -13.30 -12.10
C GLY A 248 11.82 -14.04 -13.17
N ASP A 249 13.16 -13.93 -13.16
CA ASP A 249 14.05 -14.72 -14.02
C ASP A 249 13.88 -16.25 -13.86
N PHE A 250 13.22 -16.72 -12.78
CA PHE A 250 12.81 -18.12 -12.62
C PHE A 250 12.05 -18.65 -13.85
N VAL A 251 11.26 -17.81 -14.52
CA VAL A 251 10.49 -18.13 -15.72
C VAL A 251 11.41 -18.64 -16.84
N TRP A 252 12.58 -18.03 -17.02
CA TRP A 252 13.55 -18.46 -18.03
C TRP A 252 14.19 -19.81 -17.67
N GLY A 253 14.44 -20.04 -16.38
CA GLY A 253 14.87 -21.34 -15.86
C GLY A 253 13.81 -22.43 -16.12
N ARG A 254 12.52 -22.12 -15.90
CA ARG A 254 11.42 -23.03 -16.22
C ARG A 254 11.34 -23.36 -17.70
N LEU A 255 11.44 -22.35 -18.55
CA LEU A 255 11.39 -22.49 -20.01
C LEU A 255 12.53 -23.36 -20.56
N GLN A 256 13.76 -23.18 -20.06
CA GLN A 256 14.93 -23.99 -20.43
C GLN A 256 14.82 -25.47 -20.03
N LEU A 257 14.00 -25.77 -19.02
CA LEU A 257 13.78 -27.12 -18.51
C LEU A 257 12.53 -27.80 -19.09
N LEU A 258 11.81 -27.16 -20.02
CA LEU A 258 10.73 -27.82 -20.75
C LEU A 258 11.31 -28.92 -21.67
N PRO A 259 10.57 -30.02 -21.90
CA PRO A 259 10.96 -31.00 -22.91
C PRO A 259 11.08 -30.36 -24.29
N ASP A 260 12.19 -30.61 -25.00
CA ASP A 260 12.30 -30.24 -26.41
C ASP A 260 11.16 -30.91 -27.19
N ALA A 261 10.24 -30.12 -27.75
CA ALA A 261 9.23 -30.61 -28.68
C ALA A 261 9.82 -31.30 -29.93
N ARG A 262 11.13 -31.11 -30.19
CA ARG A 262 11.91 -31.75 -31.26
C ARG A 262 12.55 -33.10 -30.88
N ARG A 263 12.41 -33.56 -29.63
CA ARG A 263 12.95 -34.86 -29.15
C ARG A 263 11.86 -35.93 -28.93
N THR A 264 10.60 -35.62 -29.25
CA THR A 264 9.43 -36.48 -28.99
C THR A 264 8.57 -36.72 -30.25
N SER A 265 9.17 -36.57 -31.43
CA SER A 265 8.57 -36.82 -32.76
C SER A 265 9.43 -37.80 -33.54
#